data_AF-A0A8S2XDE5-F1
#
_entry.id   AF-A0A8S2XDE5-F1
#
_cell.length_a   1.000
_cell.length_b   1.000
_cell.length_c   1.000
_cell.angle_alpha   90.00
_cell.angle_beta   90.00
_cell.angle_gamma   90.00
#
_symmetry.space_group_name_H-M   'P 1'
#
loop_
_entity.id
_entity.type
_entity.pdbx_description
1 polymer ?
#
loop_
_entity_poly.entity_id
_entity_poly.type
_entity_poly.pdbx_seq_one_letter_code
_entity_poly.pdbx_strand_id
1 'polypeptide(L)'
;GHKSHQSVRTIELAIENDVLLLCIPPHSTHVLQPLDVIFFKPIKQKYREILSEYYRTSRYKNVTKDIFPTLLKKLFNSSAVRKVNIIKGFMNTGIYPLDRTSINSAKILKCNNKIEKDIATAKHPNTSIDSSDDDDEEEDNMPIASRLTKQVSSTAVSNKPDLNTSLWDEGN
;
A
#
# COMPACT_ATOMS: atom_id res chain seq x y z
N GLY A 1 5.72 -2.17 3.72
CA GLY A 1 4.59 -2.52 4.61
C GLY A 1 5.04 -2.49 6.07
N HIS A 2 4.11 -2.41 7.02
CA HIS A 2 4.44 -2.48 8.46
C HIS A 2 4.81 -3.92 8.85
N LYS A 3 5.79 -4.10 9.76
CA LYS A 3 6.33 -5.42 10.15
C LYS A 3 5.25 -6.39 10.66
N SER A 4 4.19 -5.87 11.28
CA SER A 4 3.05 -6.68 11.75
C SER A 4 2.30 -7.42 10.64
N HIS A 5 2.41 -6.97 9.38
CA HIS A 5 1.74 -7.60 8.23
C HIS A 5 2.63 -8.60 7.48
N GLN A 6 3.86 -8.82 7.95
CA GLN A 6 4.86 -9.68 7.30
C GLN A 6 5.24 -10.87 8.19
N SER A 7 4.37 -11.24 9.14
CA SER A 7 4.60 -12.43 9.95
C SER A 7 4.42 -13.69 9.10
N VAL A 8 5.22 -14.72 9.38
CA VAL A 8 5.11 -16.03 8.71
C VAL A 8 3.68 -16.56 8.80
N ARG A 9 3.06 -16.46 9.99
CA ARG A 9 1.68 -16.89 10.23
C ARG A 9 0.66 -16.17 9.33
N THR A 10 0.86 -14.87 9.06
CA THR A 10 -0.02 -14.11 8.16
C THR A 10 0.11 -14.58 6.71
N ILE A 11 1.34 -14.89 6.27
CA ILE A 11 1.62 -15.35 4.91
C ILE A 11 1.05 -16.75 4.70
N GLU A 12 1.28 -17.67 5.64
CA GLU A 12 0.70 -19.03 5.61
C GLU A 12 -0.82 -18.98 5.49
N LEU A 13 -1.48 -18.19 6.35
CA LEU A 13 -2.93 -18.05 6.31
C LEU A 13 -3.43 -17.46 4.99
N ALA A 14 -2.69 -16.52 4.39
CA ALA A 14 -3.05 -15.95 3.10
C ALA A 14 -2.94 -16.99 1.97
N ILE A 15 -1.89 -17.83 1.98
CA ILE A 15 -1.72 -18.94 1.03
C ILE A 15 -2.85 -19.97 1.20
N GLU A 16 -3.15 -20.36 2.44
CA GLU A 16 -4.24 -21.31 2.76
C GLU A 16 -5.62 -20.84 2.26
N ASN A 17 -5.84 -19.52 2.17
CA ASN A 17 -7.12 -18.93 1.76
C ASN A 17 -7.11 -18.34 0.34
N ASP A 18 -6.09 -18.64 -0.48
CA ASP A 18 -5.94 -18.12 -1.84
C ASP A 18 -5.98 -16.58 -1.93
N VAL A 19 -5.38 -15.91 -0.94
CA VAL A 19 -5.30 -14.46 -0.85
C VAL A 19 -3.91 -13.99 -1.29
N LEU A 20 -3.85 -13.24 -2.40
CA LEU A 20 -2.61 -12.62 -2.85
C LEU A 20 -2.26 -11.38 -2.00
N LEU A 21 -1.14 -11.44 -1.28
CA LEU A 21 -0.61 -10.30 -0.52
C LEU A 21 0.26 -9.39 -1.40
N LEU A 22 -0.26 -8.20 -1.73
CA LEU A 22 0.48 -7.19 -2.49
C LEU A 22 1.39 -6.36 -1.57
N CYS A 23 2.71 -6.51 -1.72
CA CYS A 23 3.70 -5.67 -1.06
C CYS A 23 4.00 -4.43 -1.91
N ILE A 24 3.49 -3.27 -1.49
CA ILE A 24 3.80 -1.99 -2.13
C ILE A 24 5.21 -1.48 -1.74
N PRO A 25 5.89 -0.73 -2.63
CA PRO A 25 7.14 -0.05 -2.32
C PRO A 25 7.04 0.86 -1.08
N PRO A 26 8.16 1.14 -0.41
CA PRO A 26 8.18 2.14 0.65
C PRO A 26 7.75 3.51 0.12
N HIS A 27 7.13 4.32 0.99
CA HIS A 27 6.67 5.68 0.67
C HIS A 27 5.73 5.82 -0.54
N SER A 28 5.01 4.77 -0.93
CA SER A 28 4.06 4.82 -2.05
C SER A 28 2.58 4.75 -1.63
N THR A 29 2.29 4.85 -0.33
CA THR A 29 0.93 4.78 0.23
C THR A 29 -0.03 5.78 -0.44
N HIS A 30 0.40 7.03 -0.60
CA HIS A 30 -0.39 8.12 -1.20
C HIS A 30 -0.65 7.96 -2.70
N VAL A 31 -0.16 6.87 -3.31
CA VAL A 31 -0.28 6.57 -4.73
C VAL A 31 -0.94 5.22 -4.97
N LEU A 32 -0.54 4.20 -4.22
CA LEU A 32 -0.91 2.81 -4.48
C LEU A 32 -1.93 2.23 -3.49
N GLN A 33 -2.22 2.88 -2.36
CA GLN A 33 -3.19 2.35 -1.40
C GLN A 33 -4.58 2.95 -1.63
N PRO A 34 -5.58 2.17 -2.09
CA PRO A 34 -6.91 2.69 -2.44
C PRO A 34 -7.58 3.45 -1.30
N LEU A 35 -7.35 2.95 -0.08
CA LEU A 35 -7.91 3.54 1.13
C LEU A 35 -7.36 4.94 1.40
N ASP A 36 -6.06 5.14 1.22
CA ASP A 36 -5.39 6.42 1.45
C ASP A 36 -5.64 7.42 0.32
N VAL A 37 -5.71 6.98 -0.93
CA VAL A 37 -5.91 7.86 -2.09
C VAL A 37 -7.31 8.45 -2.13
N ILE A 38 -8.35 7.66 -1.85
CA ILE A 38 -9.74 8.12 -2.00
C ILE A 38 -10.58 7.93 -0.75
N PHE A 39 -10.51 6.77 -0.09
CA PHE A 39 -11.52 6.38 0.88
C PHE A 39 -11.47 7.19 2.19
N PHE A 40 -10.27 7.43 2.73
CA PHE A 40 -10.14 8.05 4.05
C PHE A 40 -10.47 9.54 4.08
N LYS A 41 -10.30 10.28 2.98
CA LYS A 41 -10.60 11.72 2.93
C LYS A 41 -12.07 12.04 3.27
N PRO A 42 -13.09 11.51 2.56
CA PRO A 42 -14.50 11.77 2.87
C PRO A 42 -14.90 11.21 4.23
N ILE A 43 -14.34 10.07 4.65
CA ILE A 43 -14.63 9.45 5.94
C ILE A 43 -14.15 10.33 7.09
N LYS A 44 -12.90 10.81 7.02
CA LYS A 44 -12.33 11.73 8.03
C LYS A 44 -13.15 13.01 8.11
N GLN A 45 -13.57 13.56 6.97
CA GLN A 45 -14.42 14.75 6.93
C GLN A 45 -15.76 14.48 7.62
N LYS A 46 -16.46 13.42 7.22
CA LYS A 46 -17.78 13.12 7.77
C LYS A 46 -17.73 12.76 9.25
N TYR A 47 -16.70 12.05 9.67
CA TYR A 47 -16.50 11.73 11.08
C TYR A 47 -16.27 12.99 11.92
N ARG A 48 -15.51 13.99 11.41
CA ARG A 48 -15.37 15.29 12.09
C ARG A 48 -16.70 16.02 12.24
N GLU A 49 -17.60 15.94 11.27
CA GLU A 49 -18.95 16.51 11.37
C GLU A 49 -19.75 15.82 12.46
N ILE A 50 -19.75 14.47 12.47
CA ILE A 50 -20.43 13.67 13.51
C ILE A 50 -19.88 13.99 14.90
N LEU A 51 -18.57 14.13 15.04
CA LEU A 51 -17.93 14.53 16.30
C LEU A 51 -18.35 15.94 16.71
N SER A 52 -18.36 16.89 15.77
CA SER A 52 -18.79 18.27 16.03
C SER A 52 -20.23 18.33 16.53
N GLU A 53 -21.13 17.57 15.91
CA GLU A 53 -22.53 17.47 16.34
C GLU A 53 -22.63 16.82 17.73
N TYR A 54 -21.89 15.75 17.97
CA TYR A 54 -21.85 15.07 19.26
C TYR A 54 -21.38 16.01 20.38
N TYR A 55 -20.33 16.81 20.16
CA TYR A 55 -19.84 17.76 21.16
C TYR A 55 -20.76 18.96 21.37
N ARG A 56 -21.60 19.32 20.39
CA ARG A 56 -22.62 20.38 20.56
C ARG A 56 -23.85 19.90 21.33
N THR A 57 -24.23 18.65 21.16
CA THR A 57 -25.49 18.10 21.70
C THR A 57 -25.30 17.34 23.01
N SER A 58 -24.13 16.76 23.23
CA SER A 58 -23.84 16.00 24.44
C SER A 58 -23.22 16.88 25.53
N ARG A 59 -23.43 16.50 26.79
CA ARG A 59 -22.76 17.11 27.95
C ARG A 59 -21.33 16.58 28.16
N TYR A 60 -20.90 15.62 27.34
CA TYR A 60 -19.61 14.94 27.48
C TYR A 60 -18.54 15.62 26.62
N LYS A 61 -17.35 15.77 27.19
CA LYS A 61 -16.21 16.42 26.50
C LYS A 61 -15.38 15.45 25.65
N ASN A 62 -15.54 14.14 25.84
CA ASN A 62 -14.71 13.10 25.23
C ASN A 62 -15.57 11.97 24.66
N VAL A 63 -15.10 11.34 23.59
CA VAL A 63 -15.67 10.08 23.08
C VAL A 63 -15.09 8.92 23.86
N THR A 64 -15.92 8.25 24.66
CA THR A 64 -15.55 7.03 25.41
C THR A 64 -15.63 5.79 24.52
N LYS A 65 -15.06 4.67 25.00
CA LYS A 65 -15.11 3.38 24.30
C LYS A 65 -16.54 2.90 24.04
N ASP A 66 -17.48 3.24 24.91
CA ASP A 66 -18.89 2.82 24.77
C ASP A 66 -19.64 3.66 23.72
N ILE A 67 -19.21 4.91 23.52
CA ILE A 67 -19.85 5.86 22.61
C ILE A 67 -19.28 5.73 21.19
N PHE A 68 -17.99 5.40 21.08
CA PHE A 68 -17.30 5.27 19.80
C PHE A 68 -18.05 4.36 18.80
N PRO A 69 -18.52 3.15 19.15
CA PRO A 69 -19.27 2.29 18.24
C PRO A 69 -20.54 2.94 17.69
N THR A 70 -21.25 3.73 18.51
CA THR A 70 -22.46 4.43 18.08
C THR A 70 -22.15 5.51 17.04
N LEU A 71 -21.10 6.30 17.27
CA LEU A 71 -20.67 7.33 16.32
C LEU A 71 -20.10 6.70 15.04
N LEU A 72 -19.39 5.58 15.16
CA LEU A 72 -18.89 4.82 14.03
C LEU A 72 -20.04 4.24 13.19
N LYS A 73 -21.10 3.71 13.82
CA LYS A 73 -22.31 3.25 13.11
C LYS A 73 -22.97 4.39 12.32
N LYS A 74 -23.06 5.60 12.90
CA LYS A 74 -23.55 6.79 12.18
C LYS A 74 -22.70 7.10 10.94
N LEU A 75 -21.37 6.96 11.05
CA LEU A 75 -20.45 7.16 9.94
C LEU A 75 -20.66 6.13 8.83
N PHE A 76 -20.77 4.84 9.16
CA PHE A 76 -20.99 3.78 8.17
C PHE A 76 -22.34 3.90 7.46
N ASN A 77 -23.36 4.41 8.15
CA ASN A 77 -24.67 4.68 7.56
C ASN A 77 -24.72 6.00 6.76
N SER A 78 -23.63 6.75 6.71
CA SER A 78 -23.57 8.02 5.98
C SER A 78 -23.15 7.84 4.52
N SER A 79 -23.39 8.86 3.71
CA SER A 79 -22.95 8.91 2.30
C SER A 79 -21.43 9.00 2.10
N ALA A 80 -20.64 9.06 3.18
CA ALA A 80 -19.18 9.03 3.08
C ALA A 80 -18.65 7.63 2.73
N VAL A 81 -19.32 6.57 3.24
CA VAL A 81 -18.96 5.18 2.98
C VAL A 81 -19.83 4.65 1.84
N ARG A 82 -19.44 4.96 0.60
CA ARG A 82 -20.15 4.51 -0.61
C ARG A 82 -19.28 3.59 -1.44
N LYS A 83 -19.92 2.57 -2.04
CA LYS A 83 -19.30 1.64 -3.01
C LYS A 83 -18.54 2.37 -4.11
N VAL A 84 -19.06 3.51 -4.60
CA VAL A 84 -18.41 4.32 -5.63
C VAL A 84 -17.02 4.83 -5.21
N ASN A 85 -16.80 5.17 -3.94
CA ASN A 85 -15.51 5.64 -3.46
C ASN A 85 -14.49 4.50 -3.38
N ILE A 86 -14.97 3.30 -3.06
CA ILE A 86 -14.15 2.08 -3.02
C ILE A 86 -13.69 1.74 -4.44
N ILE A 87 -14.64 1.66 -5.39
CA ILE A 87 -14.34 1.36 -6.81
C ILE A 87 -13.35 2.38 -7.38
N LYS A 88 -13.63 3.68 -7.21
CA LYS A 88 -12.71 4.73 -7.66
C LYS A 88 -11.33 4.64 -7.01
N GLY A 89 -11.28 4.20 -5.74
CA GLY A 89 -10.02 4.00 -5.03
C GLY A 89 -9.13 3.01 -5.76
N PHE A 90 -9.69 1.86 -6.13
CA PHE A 90 -8.95 0.84 -6.90
C PHE A 90 -8.55 1.33 -8.29
N MET A 91 -9.47 2.00 -9.00
CA MET A 91 -9.21 2.54 -10.33
C MET A 91 -8.07 3.57 -10.33
N ASN A 92 -8.09 4.52 -9.38
CA ASN A 92 -7.07 5.57 -9.31
C ASN A 92 -5.70 5.08 -8.83
N THR A 93 -5.64 3.93 -8.18
CA THR A 93 -4.37 3.27 -7.82
C THR A 93 -3.83 2.36 -8.92
N GLY A 94 -4.59 2.13 -9.99
CA GLY A 94 -4.23 1.23 -11.07
C GLY A 94 -4.20 -0.25 -10.69
N ILE A 95 -4.73 -0.59 -9.51
CA ILE A 95 -4.81 -1.98 -9.03
C ILE A 95 -5.93 -2.71 -9.75
N TYR A 96 -7.11 -2.07 -9.86
CA TYR A 96 -8.26 -2.67 -10.54
C TYR A 96 -9.18 -1.61 -11.18
N PRO A 97 -9.44 -1.69 -12.50
CA PRO A 97 -8.73 -2.54 -13.47
C PRO A 97 -7.22 -2.27 -13.46
N LEU A 98 -6.42 -3.26 -13.86
CA LEU A 98 -4.96 -3.11 -13.88
C LEU A 98 -4.57 -2.07 -14.94
N ASP A 99 -4.21 -0.87 -14.51
CA ASP A 99 -3.85 0.23 -15.39
C ASP A 99 -2.69 1.04 -14.81
N ARG A 100 -1.51 0.89 -15.41
CA ARG A 100 -0.29 1.57 -14.98
C ARG A 100 -0.31 3.07 -15.30
N THR A 101 -1.14 3.52 -16.24
CA THR A 101 -1.22 4.93 -16.66
C THR A 101 -1.99 5.79 -15.66
N SER A 102 -2.89 5.17 -14.88
CA SER A 102 -3.60 5.82 -13.78
C SER A 102 -2.68 6.30 -12.64
N ILE A 103 -1.47 5.73 -12.55
CA ILE A 103 -0.49 6.01 -11.50
C ILE A 103 0.36 7.22 -11.91
N ASN A 104 0.28 8.29 -11.13
CA ASN A 104 1.16 9.44 -11.32
C ASN A 104 2.59 9.12 -10.82
N SER A 105 3.45 8.66 -11.73
CA SER A 105 4.84 8.27 -11.47
C SER A 105 5.70 9.39 -10.86
N ALA A 106 5.42 10.66 -11.18
CA ALA A 106 6.13 11.80 -10.60
C ALA A 106 5.93 11.93 -9.08
N LYS A 107 4.83 11.38 -8.53
CA LYS A 107 4.60 11.33 -7.07
C LYS A 107 5.42 10.24 -6.37
N ILE A 108 5.89 9.25 -7.11
CA ILE A 108 6.74 8.15 -6.60
C ILE A 108 8.19 8.61 -6.55
N LEU A 109 8.68 9.24 -7.64
CA LEU A 109 10.07 9.71 -7.76
C LEU A 109 10.45 10.80 -6.74
N LYS A 110 9.50 11.67 -6.35
CA LYS A 110 9.73 12.71 -5.32
C LYS A 110 10.09 12.14 -3.95
N CYS A 111 9.65 10.92 -3.63
CA CYS A 111 9.96 10.28 -2.35
C CYS A 111 11.38 9.69 -2.33
N ASN A 112 11.88 9.17 -3.47
CA ASN A 112 13.25 8.64 -3.56
C ASN A 112 14.30 9.75 -3.46
N ASN A 113 14.08 10.90 -4.12
CA ASN A 113 14.99 12.05 -4.04
C ASN A 113 15.09 12.64 -2.62
N LYS A 114 14.05 12.45 -1.80
CA LYS A 114 14.08 12.85 -0.38
C LYS A 114 14.96 11.91 0.43
N ILE A 115 14.85 10.60 0.21
CA ILE A 115 15.72 9.58 0.82
C ILE A 115 17.19 9.82 0.44
N GLU A 116 17.48 10.08 -0.83
CA GLU A 116 18.86 10.35 -1.29
C GLU A 116 19.44 11.63 -0.71
N LYS A 117 18.63 12.70 -0.61
CA LYS A 117 19.06 13.96 0.01
C LYS A 117 19.28 13.82 1.51
N ASP A 118 18.44 13.05 2.21
CA ASP A 118 18.58 12.82 3.65
C ASP A 118 19.82 11.94 3.95
N ILE A 119 20.16 10.98 3.08
CA ILE A 119 21.41 10.19 3.15
C ILE A 119 22.64 11.04 2.81
N ALA A 120 22.55 11.93 1.80
CA ALA A 120 23.65 12.82 1.41
C ALA A 120 23.93 13.89 2.48
N THR A 121 22.90 14.40 3.15
CA THR A 121 23.03 15.41 4.21
C THR A 121 23.60 14.79 5.51
N ALA A 122 23.46 13.47 5.70
CA ALA A 122 24.07 12.73 6.81
C ALA A 122 25.55 12.38 6.61
N LYS A 123 26.16 12.68 5.45
CA LYS A 123 27.59 12.50 5.18
C LYS A 123 28.27 13.85 4.96
N HIS A 124 28.82 14.42 6.03
CA HIS A 124 29.85 15.47 5.96
C HIS A 124 31.04 15.11 6.87
N PRO A 125 32.24 15.66 6.62
CA PRO A 125 33.42 14.86 6.29
C PRO A 125 34.43 14.85 7.44
N ASN A 126 35.03 13.69 7.70
CA ASN A 126 36.34 13.65 8.34
C ASN A 126 37.32 13.02 7.35
N THR A 127 38.12 13.89 6.74
CA THR A 127 39.36 13.52 6.03
C THR A 127 40.53 13.77 6.98
N SER A 128 41.30 12.73 7.25
CA SER A 128 42.77 12.71 7.44
C SER A 128 43.15 11.22 7.48
N ILE A 129 43.55 10.65 6.34
CA ILE A 129 44.94 10.35 5.94
C ILE A 129 45.63 9.44 6.96
N ASP A 130 45.86 8.17 6.63
CA ASP A 130 47.20 7.76 6.17
C ASP A 130 47.19 6.41 5.43
N SER A 131 48.10 6.29 4.47
CA SER A 131 48.37 5.19 3.56
C SER A 131 49.24 4.08 4.17
N SER A 132 48.99 2.81 3.83
CA SER A 132 49.93 1.88 3.15
C SER A 132 49.48 0.40 3.25
N ASP A 133 49.37 -0.20 2.05
CA ASP A 133 49.89 -1.50 1.58
C ASP A 133 49.35 -2.88 2.03
N ASP A 134 49.23 -3.71 0.98
CA ASP A 134 49.30 -5.18 0.82
C ASP A 134 48.03 -6.08 0.86
N ASP A 135 47.73 -6.55 -0.37
CA ASP A 135 47.44 -7.92 -0.85
C ASP A 135 46.14 -8.72 -0.53
N ASP A 136 45.54 -9.13 -1.66
CA ASP A 136 44.87 -10.39 -2.02
C ASP A 136 43.43 -10.77 -1.58
N GLU A 137 42.63 -11.03 -2.63
CA GLU A 137 41.47 -11.92 -2.83
C GLU A 137 40.28 -11.97 -1.84
N GLU A 138 39.04 -11.76 -2.34
CA GLU A 138 38.09 -12.86 -2.60
C GLU A 138 36.71 -12.38 -3.11
N GLU A 139 36.14 -13.22 -3.97
CA GLU A 139 34.81 -13.16 -4.59
C GLU A 139 33.66 -13.17 -3.56
N ASP A 140 32.68 -12.28 -3.73
CA ASP A 140 31.24 -12.59 -3.63
C ASP A 140 30.42 -11.30 -3.60
N ASN A 141 30.11 -10.75 -4.78
CA ASN A 141 29.05 -9.75 -4.87
C ASN A 141 28.39 -9.75 -6.26
N MET A 142 27.62 -10.80 -6.55
CA MET A 142 26.67 -10.80 -7.66
C MET A 142 25.22 -10.67 -7.15
N PRO A 143 24.42 -9.72 -7.65
CA PRO A 143 23.08 -9.47 -7.12
C PRO A 143 22.11 -10.62 -7.40
N ILE A 144 21.32 -10.97 -6.38
CA ILE A 144 20.29 -12.03 -6.33
C ILE A 144 19.28 -11.99 -7.51
N ALA A 145 19.15 -10.83 -8.17
CA ALA A 145 18.25 -10.60 -9.30
C ALA A 145 18.53 -11.50 -10.54
N SER A 146 19.75 -12.05 -10.68
CA SER A 146 20.09 -12.96 -11.79
C SER A 146 19.70 -14.43 -11.54
N ARG A 147 19.38 -14.81 -10.30
CA ARG A 147 19.06 -16.21 -9.94
C ARG A 147 17.62 -16.60 -10.29
N LEU A 148 16.70 -15.63 -10.37
CA LEU A 148 15.28 -15.86 -10.64
C LEU A 148 14.94 -15.94 -12.14
N THR A 149 15.82 -15.48 -13.04
CA THR A 149 15.57 -15.52 -14.49
C THR A 149 15.92 -16.85 -15.15
N LYS A 150 16.69 -17.72 -14.48
CA LYS A 150 17.08 -19.04 -15.01
C LYS A 150 16.06 -20.16 -14.73
N GLN A 151 15.15 -19.98 -13.77
CA GLN A 151 14.16 -21.02 -13.43
C GLN A 151 12.83 -20.91 -14.19
N VAL A 152 12.53 -19.77 -14.83
CA VAL A 152 11.25 -19.57 -15.53
C VAL A 152 11.27 -20.08 -16.98
N SER A 153 12.44 -20.36 -17.57
CA SER A 153 12.54 -20.84 -18.95
C SER A 153 12.30 -22.35 -19.14
N SER A 154 12.08 -23.14 -18.08
CA SER A 154 11.98 -24.61 -18.19
C SER A 154 10.56 -25.19 -18.18
N THR A 155 9.50 -24.39 -18.00
CA THR A 155 8.13 -24.91 -17.96
C THR A 155 7.16 -23.97 -18.66
N ALA A 156 7.27 -23.92 -20.00
CA ALA A 156 6.18 -23.52 -20.87
C ALA A 156 5.54 -24.79 -21.43
N VAL A 157 4.33 -25.12 -20.96
CA VAL A 157 3.39 -25.96 -21.73
C VAL A 157 2.05 -25.25 -21.76
N SER A 158 1.54 -25.15 -22.98
CA SER A 158 0.32 -24.51 -23.43
C SER A 158 -0.93 -24.96 -22.68
N ASN A 159 -1.87 -24.04 -22.44
CA ASN A 159 -3.26 -24.15 -22.89
C ASN A 159 -4.03 -22.84 -22.61
N LYS A 160 -4.58 -22.24 -23.66
CA LYS A 160 -5.67 -21.26 -23.58
C LYS A 160 -6.99 -22.01 -23.41
N PRO A 161 -7.97 -21.39 -22.73
CA PRO A 161 -9.28 -21.31 -23.34
C PRO A 161 -9.84 -19.89 -23.31
N ASP A 162 -10.40 -19.47 -24.45
CA ASP A 162 -11.36 -18.37 -24.53
C ASP A 162 -12.59 -18.74 -23.69
N LEU A 163 -13.18 -17.77 -22.97
CA LEU A 163 -14.59 -17.78 -22.60
C LEU A 163 -15.01 -16.38 -22.14
N ASN A 164 -15.60 -15.67 -23.10
CA ASN A 164 -16.52 -14.57 -22.89
C ASN A 164 -17.83 -15.13 -22.33
N THR A 165 -18.29 -14.72 -21.15
CA THR A 165 -19.73 -14.63 -20.80
C THR A 165 -19.98 -13.99 -19.41
N SER A 166 -20.61 -12.82 -19.44
CA SER A 166 -21.78 -12.42 -18.63
C SER A 166 -22.05 -13.19 -17.32
N LEU A 167 -21.72 -12.61 -16.17
CA LEU A 167 -22.21 -13.08 -14.86
C LEU A 167 -22.25 -11.95 -13.82
N TRP A 168 -22.95 -10.85 -14.12
CA TRP A 168 -23.30 -9.80 -13.13
C TRP A 168 -24.70 -9.22 -13.34
N ASP A 169 -25.58 -9.90 -14.08
CA ASP A 169 -27.00 -9.53 -14.17
C ASP A 169 -27.86 -10.59 -13.47
N GLU A 170 -28.90 -10.07 -12.80
CA GLU A 170 -29.96 -10.75 -12.01
C GLU A 170 -29.60 -11.03 -10.53
N GLY A 171 -30.37 -10.60 -9.53
CA GLY A 171 -31.66 -9.93 -9.54
C GLY A 171 -32.12 -9.50 -8.14
N ASN A 172 -33.11 -8.60 -8.18
CA ASN A 172 -34.08 -8.18 -7.16
C ASN A 172 -33.60 -7.72 -5.76
#